data_AF-A0A5J6RJL8-F1
#
_entry.id   AF-A0A5J6RJL8-F1
#
_cell.length_a   1.000
_cell.length_b   1.000
_cell.length_c   1.000
_cell.angle_alpha   90.00
_cell.angle_beta   90.00
_cell.angle_gamma   90.00
#
_symmetry.space_group_name_H-M   'P 1'
#
loop_
_entity.id
_entity.type
_entity.pdbx_description
1 polymer ?
#
loop_
_entity_poly.entity_id
_entity_poly.type
_entity_poly.pdbx_seq_one_letter_code
_entity_poly.pdbx_strand_id
1 'polypeptide(L)'
;MEEKIEETKPKHRDKIEALDSLSVGISMVAAIVIGVGIGLGLKHLTGYTWTLWLGIFWGVFAAGLNVYRAYKRAQKVYEGMEDDPRYSYRAKHGDKSFDDEDK
;
A
#
# COMPACT_ATOMS: atom_id res chain seq x y z
N MET A 1 -35.01 -16.30 1.45
CA MET A 1 -34.77 -15.30 2.50
C MET A 1 -33.27 -15.05 2.44
N GLU A 2 -32.84 -13.95 1.84
CA GLU A 2 -31.42 -13.64 1.66
C GLU A 2 -30.86 -13.19 3.00
N GLU A 3 -29.89 -13.94 3.55
CA GLU A 3 -29.17 -13.54 4.75
C GLU A 3 -28.28 -12.33 4.42
N LYS A 4 -28.69 -11.17 4.89
CA LYS A 4 -27.89 -9.94 4.82
C LYS A 4 -26.80 -10.04 5.90
N ILE A 5 -25.62 -10.52 5.52
CA ILE A 5 -24.45 -10.53 6.39
C ILE A 5 -24.09 -9.06 6.70
N GLU A 6 -24.42 -8.59 7.90
CA GLU A 6 -23.96 -7.28 8.38
C GLU A 6 -22.44 -7.35 8.55
N GLU A 7 -21.70 -6.72 7.64
CA GLU A 7 -20.26 -6.50 7.78
C GLU A 7 -19.99 -5.59 8.99
N THR A 8 -19.79 -6.22 10.15
CA THR A 8 -19.37 -5.51 11.36
C THR A 8 -17.94 -4.99 11.15
N LYS A 9 -17.79 -3.69 10.85
CA LYS A 9 -16.47 -3.05 10.76
C LYS A 9 -15.72 -3.26 12.09
N PRO A 10 -14.52 -3.88 12.08
CA PRO A 10 -13.81 -4.16 13.32
C PRO A 10 -13.42 -2.86 14.04
N LYS A 11 -13.59 -2.84 15.36
CA LYS A 11 -13.42 -1.66 16.25
C LYS A 11 -12.01 -1.05 16.26
N HIS A 12 -11.02 -1.73 15.67
CA HIS A 12 -9.60 -1.33 15.68
C HIS A 12 -8.99 -1.21 14.27
N ARG A 13 -9.81 -0.97 13.24
CA ARG A 13 -9.36 -0.82 11.83
C ARG A 13 -8.18 0.12 11.68
N ASP A 14 -8.20 1.28 12.33
CA ASP A 14 -7.16 2.31 12.16
C ASP A 14 -5.77 1.82 12.62
N LYS A 15 -5.73 0.98 13.67
CA LYS A 15 -4.49 0.37 14.14
C LYS A 15 -3.98 -0.68 13.14
N ILE A 16 -4.90 -1.45 12.54
CA ILE A 16 -4.58 -2.47 11.54
C ILE A 16 -4.06 -1.81 10.25
N GLU A 17 -4.63 -0.68 9.86
CA GLU A 17 -4.26 0.08 8.67
C GLU A 17 -2.90 0.76 8.82
N ALA A 18 -2.61 1.34 10.00
CA ALA A 18 -1.28 1.87 10.31
C ALA A 18 -0.19 0.77 10.26
N LEU A 19 -0.50 -0.43 10.76
CA LEU A 19 0.40 -1.58 10.70
C LEU A 19 0.65 -2.06 9.27
N ASP A 20 -0.31 -1.93 8.34
CA ASP A 20 -0.14 -2.36 6.95
C ASP A 20 0.91 -1.48 6.23
N SER A 21 0.88 -0.16 6.45
CA SER A 21 1.90 0.75 5.89
C SER A 21 3.31 0.54 6.47
N LEU A 22 3.42 0.30 7.78
CA LEU A 22 4.67 -0.02 8.45
C LEU A 22 5.26 -1.35 7.94
N SER A 23 4.40 -2.33 7.71
CA SER A 23 4.77 -3.65 7.18
C SER A 23 5.46 -3.54 5.81
N VAL A 24 4.96 -2.66 4.93
CA VAL A 24 5.57 -2.42 3.60
C VAL A 24 7.01 -1.91 3.77
N GLY A 25 7.22 -0.90 4.62
CA GLY A 25 8.55 -0.33 4.89
C GLY A 25 9.53 -1.37 5.44
N ILE A 26 9.11 -2.15 6.43
CA ILE A 26 9.94 -3.22 7.01
C ILE A 26 10.29 -4.27 5.95
N SER A 27 9.31 -4.69 5.14
CA SER A 27 9.54 -5.70 4.10
C SER A 27 10.50 -5.24 3.00
N MET A 28 10.50 -3.95 2.68
CA MET A 28 11.43 -3.34 1.73
C MET A 28 12.87 -3.41 2.26
N VAL A 29 13.08 -3.02 3.52
CA VAL A 29 14.41 -3.10 4.17
C VAL A 29 14.87 -4.55 4.24
N ALA A 30 13.99 -5.46 4.64
CA ALA A 30 14.30 -6.90 4.70
C ALA A 30 14.73 -7.45 3.33
N ALA A 31 14.00 -7.11 2.26
CA ALA A 31 14.33 -7.54 0.90
C ALA A 31 15.72 -7.06 0.45
N ILE A 32 16.08 -5.80 0.75
CA ILE A 32 17.40 -5.24 0.44
C ILE A 32 18.49 -5.95 1.25
N VAL A 33 18.28 -6.16 2.56
CA VAL A 33 19.25 -6.85 3.42
C VAL A 33 19.48 -8.28 2.94
N ILE A 34 18.42 -9.00 2.56
CA ILE A 34 18.52 -10.35 1.98
C ILE A 34 19.29 -10.31 0.65
N GLY A 35 18.97 -9.37 -0.24
CA GLY A 35 19.69 -9.21 -1.51
C GLY A 35 21.17 -8.95 -1.32
N VAL A 36 21.53 -8.04 -0.41
CA VAL A 36 22.93 -7.75 -0.05
C VAL A 36 23.59 -8.98 0.58
N GLY A 37 22.91 -9.69 1.47
CA GLY A 37 23.41 -10.93 2.09
C GLY A 37 23.72 -12.02 1.05
N ILE A 38 22.82 -12.22 0.08
CA ILE A 38 23.05 -13.13 -1.06
C ILE A 38 24.24 -12.66 -1.89
N GLY A 39 24.33 -11.35 -2.18
CA GLY A 39 25.46 -10.78 -2.92
C GLY A 39 26.80 -11.04 -2.22
N LEU A 40 26.87 -10.80 -0.90
CA LEU A 40 28.05 -11.05 -0.09
C LEU A 40 28.41 -12.55 -0.07
N GLY A 41 27.40 -13.43 0.02
CA GLY A 41 27.59 -14.87 -0.08
C GLY A 41 28.18 -15.29 -1.43
N LEU A 42 27.63 -14.77 -2.54
CA LEU A 42 28.14 -15.02 -3.89
C LEU A 42 29.58 -14.50 -4.07
N LYS A 43 29.89 -13.32 -3.55
CA LYS A 43 31.26 -12.78 -3.56
C LYS A 43 32.21 -13.70 -2.81
N HIS A 44 31.80 -14.20 -1.64
CA HIS A 44 32.64 -15.08 -0.82
C HIS A 44 32.89 -16.43 -1.51
N LEU A 45 31.88 -16.99 -2.16
CA LEU A 45 31.99 -18.29 -2.85
C LEU A 45 32.73 -18.21 -4.19
N THR A 46 32.51 -17.15 -4.95
CA THR A 46 33.05 -17.03 -6.32
C THR A 46 34.35 -16.24 -6.40
N GLY A 47 34.67 -15.43 -5.38
CA GLY A 47 35.80 -14.50 -5.38
C GLY A 47 35.57 -13.26 -6.27
N TYR A 48 34.49 -13.21 -7.05
CA TYR A 48 34.23 -12.13 -8.00
C TYR A 48 33.40 -11.01 -7.38
N THR A 49 33.97 -9.82 -7.25
CA THR A 49 33.31 -8.63 -6.70
C THR A 49 32.06 -8.22 -7.49
N TRP A 50 32.01 -8.47 -8.80
CA TRP A 50 30.86 -8.10 -9.62
C TRP A 50 29.58 -8.86 -9.22
N THR A 51 29.69 -10.02 -8.58
CA THR A 51 28.54 -10.80 -8.12
C THR A 51 27.77 -10.14 -6.97
N LEU A 52 28.39 -9.19 -6.25
CA LEU A 52 27.69 -8.34 -5.27
C LEU A 52 26.51 -7.59 -5.90
N TRP A 53 26.72 -7.10 -7.12
CA TRP A 53 25.71 -6.33 -7.84
C TRP A 53 24.50 -7.17 -8.22
N LEU A 54 24.65 -8.48 -8.40
CA LEU A 54 23.51 -9.37 -8.62
C LEU A 54 22.59 -9.34 -7.40
N GLY A 55 23.13 -9.54 -6.21
CA GLY A 55 22.36 -9.51 -4.96
C GLY A 55 21.67 -8.16 -4.73
N ILE A 56 22.40 -7.06 -4.94
CA ILE A 56 21.85 -5.70 -4.81
C ILE A 56 20.73 -5.47 -5.84
N PHE A 57 20.96 -5.81 -7.10
CA PHE A 57 19.98 -5.66 -8.17
C PHE A 57 18.68 -6.40 -7.85
N TRP A 58 18.77 -7.68 -7.47
CA TRP A 58 17.60 -8.48 -7.11
C TRP A 58 16.92 -7.99 -5.83
N GLY A 59 17.68 -7.52 -4.83
CA GLY A 59 17.14 -6.92 -3.61
C GLY A 59 16.32 -5.66 -3.89
N VAL A 60 16.86 -4.75 -4.70
CA VAL A 60 16.17 -3.51 -5.11
C VAL A 60 14.95 -3.83 -5.98
N PHE A 61 15.08 -4.79 -6.91
CA PHE A 61 13.96 -5.21 -7.76
C PHE A 61 12.81 -5.82 -6.93
N ALA A 62 13.12 -6.67 -5.95
CA ALA A 62 12.13 -7.27 -5.05
C ALA A 62 11.45 -6.21 -4.16
N ALA A 63 12.21 -5.27 -3.61
CA ALA A 63 11.70 -4.11 -2.88
C ALA A 63 10.75 -3.28 -3.73
N GLY A 64 11.15 -2.92 -4.96
CA GLY A 64 10.32 -2.16 -5.89
C GLY A 64 9.01 -2.86 -6.24
N LEU A 65 9.05 -4.18 -6.52
CA LEU A 65 7.84 -4.97 -6.76
C LEU A 65 6.91 -5.04 -5.55
N ASN A 66 7.47 -5.10 -4.34
CA ASN A 66 6.68 -5.08 -3.10
C ASN A 66 5.94 -3.75 -2.95
N VAL A 67 6.66 -2.63 -3.07
CA VAL A 67 6.08 -1.28 -3.00
C VAL A 67 5.02 -1.07 -4.08
N TYR A 68 5.26 -1.53 -5.32
CA TYR A 68 4.29 -1.43 -6.40
C TYR A 68 2.98 -2.15 -6.09
N ARG A 69 3.05 -3.35 -5.49
CA ARG A 69 1.86 -4.09 -5.06
C ARG A 69 1.11 -3.37 -3.94
N ALA A 70 1.83 -2.82 -2.97
CA ALA A 70 1.24 -2.03 -1.89
C ALA A 70 0.54 -0.78 -2.43
N TYR A 71 1.18 -0.07 -3.35
CA TYR A 71 0.60 1.09 -4.03
C TYR A 71 -0.71 0.72 -4.75
N LYS A 72 -0.72 -0.35 -5.55
CA LYS A 72 -1.94 -0.81 -6.23
C LYS A 72 -3.07 -1.16 -5.27
N ARG A 73 -2.73 -1.75 -4.11
CA ARG A 73 -3.74 -2.04 -3.07
C ARG A 73 -4.32 -0.75 -2.51
N ALA A 74 -3.47 0.23 -2.18
CA ALA A 74 -3.90 1.53 -1.67
C ALA A 74 -4.77 2.28 -2.69
N GLN A 75 -4.39 2.27 -3.98
CA GLN A 75 -5.15 2.88 -5.05
C GLN A 75 -6.56 2.28 -5.18
N LYS A 76 -6.69 0.96 -5.12
CA LYS A 76 -7.99 0.28 -5.19
C LYS A 76 -8.92 0.63 -4.02
N VAL A 77 -8.35 0.82 -2.82
CA VAL A 77 -9.11 1.29 -1.65
C VAL A 77 -9.63 2.71 -1.88
N TYR A 78 -8.82 3.56 -2.52
CA TYR A 78 -9.19 4.94 -2.84
C TYR A 78 -10.29 5.02 -3.91
N GLU A 79 -10.19 4.24 -4.99
CA GLU A 79 -11.24 4.14 -6.02
C GLU A 79 -12.58 3.67 -5.42
N GLY A 80 -12.55 2.76 -4.44
CA GLY A 80 -13.75 2.33 -3.72
C GLY A 80 -14.38 3.39 -2.81
N MET A 81 -13.66 4.47 -2.46
CA MET A 81 -14.21 5.59 -1.68
C MET A 81 -14.98 6.58 -2.55
N GLU A 82 -14.66 6.68 -3.85
CA GLU A 82 -15.33 7.61 -4.76
C GLU A 82 -16.83 7.27 -4.95
N ASP A 83 -17.18 5.99 -4.83
CA ASP A 83 -18.55 5.48 -4.97
C ASP A 83 -19.36 5.46 -3.65
N ASP A 84 -18.84 6.04 -2.56
CA ASP A 84 -19.55 6.05 -1.28
C ASP A 84 -20.85 6.89 -1.35
N PRO A 85 -22.04 6.32 -1.08
CA PRO A 85 -23.33 7.01 -1.16
C PRO A 85 -23.43 8.27 -0.28
N ARG A 86 -22.64 8.34 0.81
CA ARG A 86 -22.59 9.48 1.72
C ARG A 86 -21.89 10.70 1.11
N TYR A 87 -20.99 10.50 0.14
CA TYR A 87 -20.24 11.56 -0.53
C TYR A 87 -20.71 11.82 -1.97
N SER A 88 -21.21 10.79 -2.66
CA SER A 88 -21.74 10.92 -4.02
C SER A 88 -22.99 11.80 -4.10
N TYR A 89 -23.77 11.93 -3.02
CA TYR A 89 -24.92 12.85 -2.96
C TYR A 89 -24.48 14.33 -3.10
N ARG A 90 -23.40 14.75 -2.42
CA ARG A 90 -22.87 16.12 -2.53
C ARG A 90 -22.22 16.39 -3.89
N ALA A 91 -21.50 15.40 -4.43
CA ALA A 91 -20.92 15.49 -5.77
C ALA A 91 -21.98 15.62 -6.87
N LYS A 92 -23.15 14.97 -6.71
CA LYS A 92 -24.25 15.01 -7.69
C LYS A 92 -25.22 16.19 -7.50
N HIS A 93 -25.45 16.64 -6.27
CA HIS A 93 -26.44 17.68 -5.98
C HIS A 93 -25.85 19.07 -5.71
N GLY A 94 -24.52 19.20 -5.67
CA GLY A 94 -23.83 20.46 -5.41
C GLY A 94 -24.07 20.95 -3.99
N ASP A 95 -23.13 21.75 -3.48
CA ASP A 95 -23.37 22.50 -2.27
C ASP A 95 -24.51 23.49 -2.58
N LYS A 96 -25.67 23.35 -1.95
CA LYS A 96 -26.65 24.45 -1.97
C LYS A 96 -25.96 25.62 -1.30
N SER A 97 -25.49 26.58 -2.09
CA SER A 97 -25.04 27.86 -1.56
C SER A 97 -26.19 28.41 -0.74
N PHE A 98 -25.97 28.53 0.57
CA PHE A 98 -26.78 29.40 1.41
C PHE A 98 -26.41 30.82 1.01
N ASP A 99 -26.95 31.27 -0.11
CA ASP A 99 -26.81 32.65 -0.58
C ASP A 99 -28.18 33.09 -1.07
N ASP A 100 -29.08 33.28 -0.10
CA ASP A 100 -30.32 34.03 -0.21
C ASP A 100 -30.78 34.39 1.23
N GLU A 101 -29.85 34.88 2.06
CA GLU A 101 -30.20 35.81 3.14
C GLU A 101 -29.92 37.23 2.61
N ASP A 102 -30.93 38.09 2.69
CA ASP A 102 -30.93 39.54 2.46
C ASP A 102 -31.13 40.07 1.02
N LYS A 103 -32.41 40.18 0.63
CA LYS A 103 -32.91 41.33 -0.14
C LYS A 103 -34.34 41.70 0.21
#